data_AF-A0A368RMB7-F1
#
_entry.id   AF-A0A368RMB7-F1
#
_cell.length_a   1.000
_cell.length_b   1.000
_cell.length_c   1.000
_cell.angle_alpha   90.00
_cell.angle_beta   90.00
_cell.angle_gamma   90.00
#
_symmetry.space_group_name_H-M   'P 1'
#
loop_
_entity.id
_entity.type
_entity.pdbx_description
1 polymer ?
#
loop_
_entity_poly.entity_id
_entity_poly.type
_entity_poly.pdbx_seq_one_letter_code
_entity_poly.pdbx_strand_id
1 'polypeptide(L)'
;MAGAEGAQRNHPCSICMEPMAPAAAHRGGAACAHAFCRACLSGHVRAKLESGGAAGGGVVRCPDASCAAALDPELCRGALPSEVFERWCRALCESLFLGACRTYCPFPDCSEMMVADDDGGEECVTQSECQGCRRLFCARCGVPWHAGVSCEEFARLGEGERAREDLLLVEAAREGNWKRCPRCRFYVEKSSGCLHITCRCGFEFCYGCSKPWALIHDDCPGA
;
A
#
# COMPACT_ATOMS: atom_id res chain seq x y z
N MET A 1 5.51 70.18 12.09
CA MET A 1 4.38 70.24 11.14
C MET A 1 5.01 70.08 9.75
N ALA A 2 4.88 69.00 8.99
CA ALA A 2 3.90 67.93 8.96
C ALA A 2 4.60 66.62 8.53
N GLY A 3 4.28 65.51 9.20
CA GLY A 3 4.66 64.17 8.76
C GLY A 3 3.66 63.72 7.70
N ALA A 4 4.16 63.31 6.54
CA ALA A 4 3.35 62.66 5.51
C ALA A 4 3.10 61.20 5.93
N GLU A 5 1.98 60.95 6.59
CA GLU A 5 1.47 59.60 6.81
C GLU A 5 1.07 58.99 5.46
N GLY A 6 1.83 57.98 5.02
CA GLY A 6 1.52 57.21 3.82
C GLY A 6 0.20 56.46 3.99
N ALA A 7 -0.86 56.95 3.35
CA ALA A 7 -2.18 56.34 3.33
C ALA A 7 -2.11 54.90 2.78
N GLN A 8 -2.10 53.91 3.68
CA GLN A 8 -2.25 52.50 3.30
C GLN A 8 -3.67 52.29 2.76
N ARG A 9 -3.75 51.92 1.48
CA ARG A 9 -5.02 51.67 0.79
C ARG A 9 -5.62 50.38 1.36
N ASN A 10 -6.73 50.50 2.08
CA ASN A 10 -7.52 49.34 2.49
C ASN A 10 -8.15 48.69 1.26
N HIS A 11 -7.97 47.39 1.12
CA HIS A 11 -8.59 46.59 0.05
C HIS A 11 -9.81 45.85 0.63
N PRO A 12 -10.99 45.88 0.00
CA PRO A 12 -12.17 45.18 0.52
C PRO A 12 -12.03 43.66 0.35
N CYS A 13 -12.53 42.89 1.31
CA CYS A 13 -12.59 41.44 1.20
C CYS A 13 -13.60 41.03 0.12
N SER A 14 -13.23 40.14 -0.81
CA SER A 14 -14.16 39.71 -1.88
C SER A 14 -15.32 38.82 -1.41
N ILE A 15 -15.34 38.40 -0.14
CA ILE A 15 -16.43 37.58 0.44
C ILE A 15 -17.42 38.47 1.21
N CYS A 16 -16.96 39.20 2.22
CA CYS A 16 -17.84 40.05 3.05
C CYS A 16 -17.91 41.52 2.61
N MET A 17 -17.10 41.93 1.63
CA MET A 17 -16.96 43.31 1.16
C MET A 17 -16.47 44.33 2.22
N GLU A 18 -16.04 43.87 3.39
CA GLU A 18 -15.52 44.74 4.45
C GLU A 18 -14.07 45.20 4.14
N PRO A 19 -13.69 46.44 4.52
CA PRO A 19 -12.34 46.95 4.33
C PRO A 19 -11.30 46.14 5.13
N MET A 20 -10.21 45.74 4.49
CA MET A 20 -9.09 45.07 5.14
C MET A 20 -7.87 45.99 5.16
N ALA A 21 -7.30 46.19 6.34
CA ALA A 21 -5.94 46.70 6.46
C ALA A 21 -4.97 45.69 5.80
N PRO A 22 -3.86 46.13 5.19
CA PRO A 22 -2.89 45.22 4.56
C PRO A 22 -2.39 44.11 5.49
N ALA A 23 -2.26 44.38 6.80
CA ALA A 23 -1.85 43.40 7.80
C ALA A 23 -2.93 42.34 8.13
N ALA A 24 -4.20 42.61 7.81
CA ALA A 24 -5.33 41.71 8.05
C ALA A 24 -5.75 40.92 6.79
N ALA A 25 -5.10 41.20 5.65
CA ALA A 25 -5.34 40.52 4.39
C ALA A 25 -4.47 39.26 4.30
N HIS A 26 -5.10 38.09 4.18
CA HIS A 26 -4.40 36.81 4.07
C HIS A 26 -4.48 36.25 2.66
N ARG A 27 -3.31 35.94 2.08
CA ARG A 27 -3.21 35.15 0.84
C ARG A 27 -3.08 33.69 1.22
N GLY A 28 -4.06 32.90 0.81
CA GLY A 28 -4.15 31.50 1.23
C GLY A 28 -3.55 30.48 0.25
N GLY A 29 -3.07 30.88 -0.93
CA GLY A 29 -2.55 29.94 -1.93
C GLY A 29 -1.31 30.48 -2.64
N ALA A 30 -0.38 29.59 -2.97
CA ALA A 30 0.85 29.95 -3.69
C ALA A 30 0.61 30.25 -5.19
N ALA A 31 -0.45 29.68 -5.76
CA ALA A 31 -0.78 29.79 -7.18
C ALA A 31 -1.75 30.94 -7.53
N CYS A 32 -2.15 31.78 -6.56
CA CYS A 32 -2.97 32.96 -6.81
C CYS A 32 -2.66 34.10 -5.83
N ALA A 33 -3.02 35.34 -6.20
CA ALA A 33 -2.79 36.52 -5.37
C ALA A 33 -4.03 37.01 -4.59
N HIS A 34 -5.12 36.24 -4.61
CA HIS A 34 -6.38 36.60 -3.94
C HIS A 34 -6.22 36.64 -2.42
N ALA A 35 -6.77 37.68 -1.80
CA ALA A 35 -6.65 37.92 -0.37
C ALA A 35 -8.01 38.08 0.30
N PHE A 36 -8.13 37.55 1.51
CA PHE A 36 -9.38 37.52 2.26
C PHE A 36 -9.14 37.92 3.71
N CYS A 37 -10.18 38.40 4.39
CA CYS A 37 -10.08 38.69 5.81
C CYS A 37 -10.01 37.37 6.58
N ARG A 38 -9.44 37.43 7.79
CA ARG A 38 -9.28 36.25 8.66
C ARG A 38 -10.59 35.48 8.87
N ALA A 39 -11.67 36.21 9.16
CA ALA A 39 -12.97 35.61 9.44
C ALA A 39 -13.52 34.83 8.24
N CYS A 40 -13.48 35.43 7.04
CA CYS A 40 -13.99 34.78 5.84
C CYS A 40 -13.13 33.60 5.38
N LEU A 41 -11.80 33.72 5.43
CA LEU A 41 -10.91 32.61 5.07
C LEU A 41 -11.10 31.42 6.03
N SER A 42 -11.15 31.69 7.34
CA SER A 42 -11.40 30.65 8.35
C SER A 42 -12.78 30.01 8.21
N GLY A 43 -13.82 30.82 7.98
CA GLY A 43 -15.19 30.32 7.77
C GLY A 43 -15.28 29.43 6.53
N HIS A 44 -14.64 29.83 5.43
CA HIS A 44 -14.61 29.05 4.19
C HIS A 44 -13.92 27.69 4.37
N VAL A 45 -12.71 27.68 4.96
CA VAL A 45 -11.98 26.43 5.24
C VAL A 45 -12.81 25.52 6.14
N ARG A 46 -13.39 26.07 7.22
CA ARG A 46 -14.26 25.31 8.13
C ARG A 46 -15.45 24.69 7.40
N ALA A 47 -16.18 25.48 6.63
CA ALA A 47 -17.34 25.04 5.88
C ALA A 47 -16.97 23.94 4.87
N LYS A 48 -15.83 24.08 4.17
CA LYS A 48 -15.37 23.07 3.21
C LYS A 48 -14.99 21.75 3.86
N LEU A 49 -14.39 21.79 5.05
CA LEU A 49 -14.12 20.58 5.83
C LEU A 49 -15.41 19.89 6.31
N GLU A 50 -16.44 20.66 6.65
CA GLU A 50 -17.73 20.14 7.12
C GLU A 50 -18.60 19.60 5.97
N SER A 51 -18.62 20.28 4.82
CA SER A 51 -19.42 19.89 3.66
C SER A 51 -18.78 18.81 2.79
N GLY A 52 -17.45 18.71 2.81
CA GLY A 52 -16.66 17.92 1.85
C GLY A 52 -16.02 16.66 2.44
N GLY A 53 -16.51 16.19 3.59
CA GLY A 53 -15.93 15.06 4.34
C GLY A 53 -15.48 13.92 3.43
N ALA A 54 -14.23 13.47 3.60
CA ALA A 54 -13.49 12.42 2.89
C ALA A 54 -13.45 12.46 1.34
N ALA A 55 -14.53 12.79 0.63
CA ALA A 55 -14.65 12.72 -0.82
C ALA A 55 -13.80 13.77 -1.58
N GLY A 56 -13.47 14.91 -0.94
CA GLY A 56 -12.62 15.96 -1.53
C GLY A 56 -11.14 15.86 -1.16
N GLY A 57 -10.72 14.81 -0.44
CA GLY A 57 -9.33 14.61 -0.01
C GLY A 57 -8.73 15.76 0.80
N GLY A 58 -9.56 16.52 1.54
CA GLY A 58 -9.10 17.70 2.29
C GLY A 58 -8.64 18.87 1.43
N VAL A 59 -8.72 18.81 0.09
CA VAL A 59 -8.28 19.90 -0.79
C VAL A 59 -9.30 21.03 -0.76
N VAL A 60 -8.90 22.18 -0.18
CA VAL A 60 -9.72 23.39 -0.16
C VAL A 60 -9.25 24.32 -1.28
N ARG A 61 -10.17 24.71 -2.17
CA ARG A 61 -9.89 25.68 -3.25
C ARG A 61 -10.09 27.11 -2.79
N CYS A 62 -9.43 28.01 -3.50
CA CYS A 62 -9.56 29.45 -3.35
C CYS A 62 -11.05 29.86 -3.32
N PRO A 63 -11.46 30.75 -2.39
CA PRO A 63 -12.84 31.23 -2.33
C PRO A 63 -13.27 32.07 -3.54
N ASP A 64 -12.32 32.58 -4.33
CA ASP A 64 -12.64 33.34 -5.54
C ASP A 64 -13.25 32.41 -6.61
N ALA A 65 -14.46 32.74 -7.08
CA ALA A 65 -15.21 31.89 -8.01
C ALA A 65 -14.52 31.70 -9.37
N SER A 66 -13.63 32.62 -9.76
CA SER A 66 -12.84 32.53 -10.99
C SER A 66 -11.53 31.75 -10.81
N CYS A 67 -11.24 31.27 -9.59
CA CYS A 67 -9.97 30.67 -9.23
C CYS A 67 -10.11 29.20 -8.82
N ALA A 68 -9.37 28.32 -9.51
CA ALA A 68 -9.32 26.90 -9.16
C ALA A 68 -8.13 26.52 -8.27
N ALA A 69 -7.28 27.48 -7.88
CA ALA A 69 -6.07 27.23 -7.11
C ALA A 69 -6.38 26.59 -5.75
N ALA A 70 -5.60 25.59 -5.36
CA ALA A 70 -5.64 25.03 -4.02
C ALA A 70 -5.06 26.03 -3.00
N LEU A 71 -5.67 26.07 -1.82
CA LEU A 71 -5.09 26.77 -0.68
C LEU A 71 -3.97 25.93 -0.07
N ASP A 72 -2.94 26.62 0.40
CA ASP A 72 -1.82 26.06 1.15
C ASP A 72 -2.10 26.21 2.65
N PRO A 73 -2.15 25.12 3.44
CA PRO A 73 -2.36 25.17 4.87
C PRO A 73 -1.38 26.09 5.60
N GLU A 74 -0.10 26.07 5.24
CA GLU A 74 0.92 26.84 5.94
C GLU A 74 0.77 28.34 5.72
N LEU A 75 0.39 28.75 4.50
CA LEU A 75 0.06 30.15 4.21
C LEU A 75 -1.20 30.62 4.96
N CYS A 76 -2.12 29.70 5.26
CA CYS A 76 -3.34 29.98 5.99
C CYS A 76 -3.17 29.94 7.52
N ARG A 77 -2.04 29.42 8.04
CA ARG A 77 -1.85 29.16 9.49
C ARG A 77 -2.14 30.36 10.38
N GLY A 78 -1.71 31.56 9.98
CA GLY A 78 -1.95 32.79 10.73
C GLY A 78 -3.41 33.26 10.74
N ALA A 79 -4.21 32.82 9.77
CA ALA A 79 -5.63 33.17 9.68
C ALA A 79 -6.53 32.18 10.43
N LEU A 80 -6.13 30.91 10.52
CA LEU A 80 -6.95 29.83 11.03
C LEU A 80 -6.82 29.67 12.56
N PRO A 81 -7.92 29.39 13.28
CA PRO A 81 -7.84 28.81 14.62
C PRO A 81 -7.13 27.46 14.58
N SER A 82 -6.36 27.14 15.63
CA SER A 82 -5.58 25.88 15.70
C SER A 82 -6.43 24.64 15.47
N GLU A 83 -7.65 24.59 16.02
CA GLU A 83 -8.57 23.46 15.85
C GLU A 83 -8.92 23.22 14.36
N VAL A 84 -9.09 24.29 13.59
CA VAL A 84 -9.50 24.22 12.18
C VAL A 84 -8.30 23.82 11.33
N PHE A 85 -7.12 24.39 11.63
CA PHE A 85 -5.87 24.03 10.97
C PHE A 85 -5.51 22.56 11.18
N GLU A 86 -5.53 22.08 12.43
CA GLU A 86 -5.23 20.68 12.76
C GLU A 86 -6.21 19.71 12.09
N ARG A 87 -7.51 20.05 12.10
CA ARG A 87 -8.53 19.26 11.41
C ARG A 87 -8.30 19.22 9.90
N TRP A 88 -7.86 20.34 9.31
CA TRP A 88 -7.53 20.40 7.89
C TRP A 88 -6.31 19.54 7.55
N CYS A 89 -5.22 19.68 8.31
CA CYS A 89 -4.01 18.86 8.14
C CYS A 89 -4.34 17.37 8.27
N ARG A 90 -5.16 16.99 9.26
CA ARG A 90 -5.62 15.60 9.42
C ARG A 90 -6.37 15.11 8.18
N ALA A 91 -7.31 15.89 7.67
CA ALA A 91 -8.08 15.52 6.48
C ALA A 91 -7.20 15.36 5.23
N LEU A 92 -6.18 16.21 5.07
CA LEU A 92 -5.18 16.09 4.00
C LEU A 92 -4.32 14.82 4.20
N CYS A 93 -3.85 14.55 5.41
CA CYS A 93 -3.08 13.33 5.69
C CYS A 93 -3.91 12.07 5.44
N GLU A 94 -5.15 12.01 5.94
CA GLU A 94 -6.08 10.90 5.72
C GLU A 94 -6.34 10.68 4.22
N SER A 95 -6.39 11.76 3.43
CA SER A 95 -6.58 11.66 1.99
C SER A 95 -5.46 10.96 1.25
N LEU A 96 -4.22 11.07 1.73
CA LEU A 96 -3.08 10.35 1.16
C LEU A 96 -3.24 8.84 1.32
N PHE A 97 -4.06 8.40 2.26
CA PHE A 97 -4.36 6.99 2.53
C PHE A 97 -5.73 6.55 2.00
N LEU A 98 -6.53 7.46 1.45
CA LEU A 98 -7.81 7.11 0.80
C LEU A 98 -7.52 6.40 -0.52
N GLY A 99 -7.81 5.10 -0.56
CA GLY A 99 -7.52 4.24 -1.72
C GLY A 99 -6.17 3.52 -1.65
N ALA A 100 -5.37 3.75 -0.61
CA ALA A 100 -4.12 3.03 -0.42
C ALA A 100 -4.40 1.57 -0.02
N CYS A 101 -3.71 0.64 -0.67
CA CYS A 101 -3.78 -0.78 -0.34
C CYS A 101 -3.26 -0.98 1.07
N ARG A 102 -4.06 -1.59 1.96
CA ARG A 102 -3.65 -1.88 3.33
C ARG A 102 -3.23 -3.34 3.41
N THR A 103 -2.12 -3.60 4.09
CA THR A 103 -1.68 -4.94 4.43
C THR A 103 -1.38 -5.02 5.92
N TYR A 104 -1.44 -6.23 6.47
CA TYR A 104 -1.21 -6.48 7.88
C TYR A 104 -0.06 -7.46 8.04
N CYS A 105 0.76 -7.22 9.05
CA CYS A 105 1.79 -8.15 9.47
C CYS A 105 1.13 -9.49 9.86
N PRO A 106 1.49 -10.62 9.23
CA PRO A 106 0.81 -11.90 9.47
C PRO A 106 1.24 -12.58 10.78
N PHE A 107 2.26 -12.03 11.45
CA PHE A 107 2.77 -12.58 12.69
C PHE A 107 1.84 -12.18 13.86
N PRO A 108 1.24 -13.14 14.60
CA PRO A 108 0.25 -12.86 15.65
C PRO A 108 0.79 -12.02 16.81
N ASP A 109 2.09 -12.04 17.04
CA ASP A 109 2.80 -11.24 18.05
C ASP A 109 3.09 -9.80 17.58
N CYS A 110 2.72 -9.43 16.36
CA CYS A 110 2.93 -8.09 15.81
C CYS A 110 1.66 -7.48 15.23
N SER A 111 1.06 -8.07 14.19
CA SER A 111 -0.19 -7.60 13.55
C SER A 111 -0.23 -6.11 13.13
N GLU A 112 0.93 -5.47 12.99
CA GLU A 112 1.06 -4.06 12.57
C GLU A 112 0.40 -3.82 11.20
N MET A 113 -0.32 -2.70 11.06
CA MET A 113 -0.93 -2.29 9.80
C MET A 113 0.06 -1.47 8.98
N MET A 114 0.15 -1.77 7.69
CA MET A 114 1.05 -1.11 6.76
C MET A 114 0.28 -0.70 5.51
N VAL A 115 0.75 0.38 4.88
CA VAL A 115 0.30 0.79 3.57
C VAL A 115 1.21 0.10 2.55
N ALA A 116 0.61 -0.70 1.67
CA ALA A 116 1.30 -1.30 0.56
C ALA A 116 1.40 -0.28 -0.57
N ASP A 117 2.62 -0.08 -1.07
CA ASP A 117 2.85 0.67 -2.29
C ASP A 117 2.26 -0.14 -3.45
N ASP A 118 1.21 0.37 -4.09
CA ASP A 118 0.71 -0.19 -5.35
C ASP A 118 1.56 0.40 -6.48
N ASP A 119 2.62 -0.30 -6.85
CA ASP A 119 3.55 0.09 -7.91
C ASP A 119 2.98 -0.13 -9.32
N GLY A 120 1.73 -0.60 -9.45
CA GLY A 120 1.00 -0.68 -10.72
C GLY A 120 1.67 -1.59 -11.77
N GLY A 121 2.63 -2.42 -11.34
CA GLY A 121 3.38 -3.35 -12.17
C GLY A 121 2.70 -4.71 -12.27
N GLU A 122 2.74 -5.32 -13.47
CA GLU A 122 2.19 -6.65 -13.74
C GLU A 122 2.95 -7.80 -13.05
N GLU A 123 4.20 -7.57 -12.62
CA GLU A 123 4.96 -8.53 -11.80
C GLU A 123 4.86 -8.13 -10.32
N CYS A 124 3.90 -8.73 -9.61
CA CYS A 124 3.72 -8.50 -8.19
C CYS A 124 4.99 -8.94 -7.43
N VAL A 125 5.88 -8.02 -7.07
CA VAL A 125 6.88 -8.30 -6.05
C VAL A 125 6.14 -8.40 -4.72
N THR A 126 5.81 -9.64 -4.36
CA THR A 126 4.99 -9.95 -3.18
C THR A 126 5.76 -9.88 -1.87
N GLN A 127 7.09 -9.66 -1.90
CA GLN A 127 7.93 -9.60 -0.71
C GLN A 127 7.81 -8.25 -0.01
N SER A 128 7.47 -8.26 1.27
CA SER A 128 7.43 -7.05 2.09
C SER A 128 8.07 -7.28 3.45
N GLU A 129 8.71 -6.26 3.99
CA GLU A 129 9.29 -6.26 5.33
C GLU A 129 8.37 -5.51 6.30
N CYS A 130 8.03 -6.14 7.42
CA CYS A 130 7.24 -5.45 8.45
C CYS A 130 8.07 -4.35 9.13
N GLN A 131 7.57 -3.12 9.17
CA GLN A 131 8.29 -2.00 9.81
C GLN A 131 8.35 -2.11 11.35
N GLY A 132 7.41 -2.83 11.97
CA GLY A 132 7.38 -3.06 13.41
C GLY A 132 8.34 -4.16 13.86
N CYS A 133 8.26 -5.34 13.24
CA CYS A 133 9.04 -6.51 13.67
C CYS A 133 10.16 -6.95 12.71
N ARG A 134 10.38 -6.24 11.59
CA ARG A 134 11.44 -6.48 10.61
C ARG A 134 11.42 -7.86 9.93
N ARG A 135 10.34 -8.62 10.10
CA ARG A 135 10.18 -9.94 9.48
C ARG A 135 9.60 -9.80 8.07
N LEU A 136 10.10 -10.63 7.16
CA LEU A 136 9.63 -10.71 5.78
C LEU A 136 8.33 -11.52 5.70
N PHE A 137 7.41 -11.04 4.88
CA PHE A 137 6.15 -11.69 4.59
C PHE A 137 5.75 -11.50 3.13
N CYS A 138 4.79 -12.32 2.68
CA CYS A 138 4.17 -12.18 1.37
C CYS A 138 2.95 -11.27 1.48
N ALA A 139 2.99 -10.05 0.93
CA ALA A 139 1.88 -9.09 0.98
C ALA A 139 0.64 -9.55 0.18
N ARG A 140 0.82 -10.40 -0.85
CA ARG A 140 -0.28 -11.00 -1.62
C ARG A 140 -0.98 -12.12 -0.86
N CYS A 141 -0.22 -12.99 -0.22
CA CYS A 141 -0.74 -14.20 0.43
C CYS A 141 -1.03 -13.99 1.92
N GLY A 142 -0.50 -12.94 2.56
CA GLY A 142 -0.71 -12.64 3.97
C GLY A 142 -0.08 -13.68 4.91
N VAL A 143 1.09 -14.21 4.55
CA VAL A 143 1.78 -15.30 5.26
C VAL A 143 3.28 -14.99 5.39
N PRO A 144 4.01 -15.65 6.31
CA PRO A 144 5.48 -15.55 6.35
C PRO A 144 6.11 -15.78 4.97
N TRP A 145 7.22 -15.09 4.71
CA TRP A 145 7.85 -15.09 3.40
C TRP A 145 8.28 -16.50 2.98
N HIS A 146 7.89 -16.89 1.76
CA HIS A 146 8.17 -18.20 1.18
C HIS A 146 9.09 -18.08 -0.04
N ALA A 147 10.37 -17.78 0.22
CA ALA A 147 11.40 -17.69 -0.81
C ALA A 147 11.45 -18.97 -1.67
N GLY A 148 11.67 -18.80 -2.97
CA GLY A 148 11.83 -19.94 -3.89
C GLY A 148 10.54 -20.66 -4.28
N VAL A 149 9.39 -20.36 -3.65
CA VAL A 149 8.12 -21.05 -3.87
C VAL A 149 7.04 -20.05 -4.30
N SER A 150 6.28 -20.34 -5.36
CA SER A 150 5.19 -19.46 -5.78
C SER A 150 4.05 -19.46 -4.76
N CYS A 151 3.23 -18.39 -4.74
CA CYS A 151 2.03 -18.35 -3.88
C CYS A 151 1.10 -19.55 -4.14
N GLU A 152 0.93 -19.97 -5.40
CA GLU A 152 0.09 -21.13 -5.77
C GLU A 152 0.70 -22.47 -5.33
N GLU A 153 2.02 -22.59 -5.31
CA GLU A 153 2.73 -23.75 -4.76
C GLU A 153 2.63 -23.78 -3.24
N PHE A 154 2.87 -22.65 -2.58
CA PHE A 154 2.79 -22.51 -1.13
C PHE A 154 1.38 -22.85 -0.60
N ALA A 155 0.33 -22.42 -1.30
CA ALA A 155 -1.05 -22.75 -0.97
C ALA A 155 -1.34 -24.26 -1.01
N ARG A 156 -0.62 -25.03 -1.85
CA ARG A 156 -0.76 -26.49 -1.98
C ARG A 156 0.04 -27.28 -0.94
N LEU A 157 0.99 -26.65 -0.24
CA LEU A 157 1.75 -27.26 0.85
C LEU A 157 0.85 -27.46 2.08
N GLY A 158 1.02 -28.58 2.78
CA GLY A 158 0.40 -28.80 4.09
C GLY A 158 1.01 -27.91 5.17
N GLU A 159 0.32 -27.69 6.29
CA GLU A 159 0.82 -26.85 7.38
C GLU A 159 2.20 -27.29 7.90
N GLY A 160 2.41 -28.60 8.02
CA GLY A 160 3.69 -29.19 8.42
C GLY A 160 4.78 -29.18 7.36
N GLU A 161 4.57 -28.49 6.22
CA GLU A 161 5.56 -28.31 5.15
C GLU A 161 5.83 -26.81 4.87
N ARG A 162 5.24 -25.92 5.67
CA ARG A 162 5.37 -24.46 5.53
C ARG A 162 6.39 -23.86 6.47
N ALA A 163 7.06 -24.68 7.29
CA ALA A 163 8.18 -24.22 8.09
C ALA A 163 9.35 -23.85 7.17
N ARG A 164 10.25 -23.00 7.67
CA ARG A 164 11.36 -22.49 6.88
C ARG A 164 12.26 -23.61 6.34
N GLU A 165 12.53 -24.61 7.17
CA GLU A 165 13.35 -25.78 6.82
C GLU A 165 12.67 -26.63 5.72
N ASP A 166 11.35 -26.78 5.79
CA ASP A 166 10.59 -27.52 4.78
C ASP A 166 10.55 -26.79 3.44
N LEU A 167 10.47 -25.45 3.45
CA LEU A 167 10.52 -24.65 2.23
C LEU A 167 11.88 -24.77 1.52
N LEU A 168 12.98 -24.84 2.27
CA LEU A 168 14.32 -25.11 1.69
C LEU A 168 14.37 -26.49 1.01
N LEU A 169 13.72 -27.50 1.61
CA LEU A 169 13.60 -28.83 0.98
C LEU A 169 12.76 -28.77 -0.31
N VAL A 170 11.67 -27.99 -0.32
CA VAL A 170 10.83 -27.79 -1.51
C VAL A 170 11.63 -27.11 -2.63
N GLU A 171 12.43 -26.09 -2.30
CA GLU A 171 13.29 -25.39 -3.26
C GLU A 171 14.36 -26.31 -3.85
N ALA A 172 15.09 -27.04 -3.00
CA ALA A 172 16.08 -28.03 -3.45
C ALA A 172 15.45 -29.12 -4.33
N ALA A 173 14.26 -29.59 -3.95
CA ALA A 173 13.51 -30.56 -4.75
C ALA A 173 13.12 -30.01 -6.14
N ARG A 174 12.83 -28.71 -6.25
CA ARG A 174 12.53 -28.07 -7.53
C ARG A 174 13.79 -28.01 -8.40
N GLU A 175 14.90 -27.54 -7.85
CA GLU A 175 16.18 -27.43 -8.56
C GLU A 175 16.67 -28.81 -9.03
N GLY A 176 16.53 -29.82 -8.17
CA GLY A 176 16.89 -31.20 -8.49
C GLY A 176 15.86 -31.97 -9.34
N ASN A 177 14.74 -31.36 -9.70
CA ASN A 177 13.61 -32.05 -10.36
C ASN A 177 13.14 -33.33 -9.61
N TRP A 178 13.17 -33.29 -8.29
CA TRP A 178 12.71 -34.37 -7.41
C TRP A 178 11.20 -34.55 -7.53
N LYS A 179 10.73 -35.80 -7.44
CA LYS A 179 9.31 -36.13 -7.55
C LYS A 179 8.78 -36.66 -6.23
N ARG A 180 7.54 -36.31 -5.89
CA ARG A 180 6.89 -36.85 -4.70
C ARG A 180 6.31 -38.23 -4.98
N CYS A 181 6.48 -39.15 -4.04
CA CYS A 181 5.78 -40.42 -4.10
C CYS A 181 4.26 -40.20 -4.06
N PRO A 182 3.46 -40.77 -4.98
CA PRO A 182 2.00 -40.59 -4.99
C PRO A 182 1.30 -41.16 -3.75
N ARG A 183 1.93 -42.14 -3.08
CA ARG A 183 1.39 -42.78 -1.88
C ARG A 183 1.77 -42.03 -0.60
N CYS A 184 3.06 -41.87 -0.32
CA CYS A 184 3.53 -41.32 0.96
C CYS A 184 3.98 -39.86 0.90
N ARG A 185 3.95 -39.23 -0.27
CA ARG A 185 4.32 -37.82 -0.53
C ARG A 185 5.78 -37.42 -0.26
N PHE A 186 6.63 -38.31 0.26
CA PHE A 186 8.06 -38.04 0.38
C PHE A 186 8.69 -37.73 -0.98
N TYR A 187 9.62 -36.77 -0.98
CA TYR A 187 10.46 -36.48 -2.12
C TYR A 187 11.38 -37.66 -2.43
N VAL A 188 11.50 -37.96 -3.72
CA VAL A 188 12.37 -38.98 -4.27
C VAL A 188 13.24 -38.31 -5.32
N GLU A 189 14.55 -38.41 -5.12
CA GLU A 189 15.56 -38.02 -6.09
C GLU A 189 15.85 -39.19 -7.04
N LYS A 190 16.00 -38.90 -8.33
CA LYS A 190 16.45 -39.88 -9.33
C LYS A 190 17.91 -39.63 -9.68
N SER A 191 18.79 -40.55 -9.30
CA SER A 191 20.23 -40.46 -9.59
C SER A 191 20.58 -40.80 -11.03
N SER A 192 20.03 -41.88 -11.59
CA SER A 192 20.22 -42.29 -13.00
C SER A 192 19.23 -43.39 -13.43
N GLY A 193 19.21 -43.76 -14.71
CA GLY A 193 18.48 -44.95 -15.19
C GLY A 193 17.00 -44.75 -15.56
N CYS A 194 16.21 -45.81 -15.36
CA CYS A 194 14.81 -45.95 -15.79
C CYS A 194 13.83 -44.99 -15.09
N LEU A 195 12.65 -44.78 -15.68
CA LEU A 195 11.55 -44.03 -15.07
C LEU A 195 10.77 -44.85 -14.01
N HIS A 196 10.95 -46.17 -13.94
CA HIS A 196 10.38 -47.00 -12.88
C HIS A 196 11.11 -46.77 -11.56
N ILE A 197 10.40 -46.27 -10.56
CA ILE A 197 10.96 -45.98 -9.24
C ILE A 197 10.14 -46.70 -8.17
N THR A 198 10.83 -47.38 -7.26
CA THR A 198 10.25 -47.95 -6.04
C THR A 198 10.57 -47.03 -4.87
N CYS A 199 9.54 -46.42 -4.28
CA CYS A 199 9.70 -45.58 -3.10
C CYS A 199 10.10 -46.42 -1.87
N ARG A 200 10.71 -45.79 -0.86
CA ARG A 200 11.01 -46.41 0.44
C ARG A 200 9.77 -46.95 1.17
N CYS A 201 8.57 -46.45 0.85
CA CYS A 201 7.31 -47.02 1.37
C CYS A 201 6.84 -48.27 0.61
N GLY A 202 7.60 -48.75 -0.37
CA GLY A 202 7.28 -49.89 -1.23
C GLY A 202 6.36 -49.57 -2.41
N PHE A 203 5.96 -48.31 -2.61
CA PHE A 203 5.12 -47.93 -3.74
C PHE A 203 5.93 -47.72 -5.02
N GLU A 204 5.50 -48.36 -6.11
CA GLU A 204 6.13 -48.25 -7.41
C GLU A 204 5.38 -47.26 -8.31
N PHE A 205 6.12 -46.34 -8.92
CA PHE A 205 5.54 -45.30 -9.75
C PHE A 205 6.49 -44.88 -10.87
N CYS A 206 5.94 -44.25 -11.91
CA CYS A 206 6.72 -43.66 -12.98
C CYS A 206 7.19 -42.26 -12.55
N TYR A 207 8.50 -42.01 -12.60
CA TYR A 207 9.11 -40.73 -12.24
C TYR A 207 8.73 -39.59 -13.20
N GLY A 208 8.46 -39.91 -14.47
CA GLY A 208 8.06 -38.91 -15.47
C GLY A 208 6.69 -38.30 -15.17
N CYS A 209 5.69 -39.14 -14.92
CA CYS A 209 4.29 -38.71 -14.76
C CYS A 209 3.77 -38.73 -13.31
N SER A 210 4.53 -39.29 -12.36
CA SER A 210 4.11 -39.48 -10.96
C SER A 210 2.81 -40.29 -10.80
N LYS A 211 2.53 -41.24 -11.69
CA LYS A 211 1.39 -42.19 -11.60
C LYS A 211 1.87 -43.59 -11.18
N PRO A 212 0.99 -44.45 -10.61
CA PRO A 212 1.34 -45.83 -10.29
C PRO A 212 2.00 -46.54 -11.48
N TRP A 213 2.99 -47.39 -11.21
CA TRP A 213 3.71 -48.09 -12.28
C TRP A 213 2.79 -49.06 -13.04
N ALA A 214 2.84 -49.00 -14.37
CA ALA A 214 2.14 -49.89 -15.27
C ALA A 214 3.04 -50.19 -16.49
N LEU A 215 2.92 -51.40 -17.04
CA LEU A 215 3.73 -51.85 -18.19
C LEU A 215 3.43 -51.08 -19.48
N ILE A 216 2.22 -50.55 -19.61
CA ILE A 216 1.79 -49.71 -20.73
C ILE A 216 1.43 -48.34 -20.16
N HIS A 217 2.09 -47.31 -20.69
CA HIS A 217 1.92 -45.93 -20.29
C HIS A 217 1.96 -45.07 -21.57
N ASP A 218 0.80 -44.79 -22.15
CA ASP A 218 0.75 -44.15 -23.48
C ASP A 218 0.96 -42.62 -23.47
N ASP A 219 0.89 -41.95 -22.31
CA ASP A 219 0.99 -40.48 -22.21
C ASP A 219 2.18 -39.97 -21.37
N CYS A 220 3.36 -40.62 -21.41
CA CYS A 220 4.47 -40.24 -20.52
C CYS A 220 5.29 -39.12 -21.17
N PRO A 221 5.42 -37.93 -20.56
CA PRO A 221 6.25 -36.85 -21.10
C PRO A 221 7.78 -37.13 -21.04
N GLY A 222 8.20 -38.39 -20.91
CA GLY A 222 9.60 -38.81 -20.87
C GLY A 222 9.87 -40.18 -21.50
N ALA A 223 9.00 -40.64 -22.40
CA ALA A 223 9.29 -41.77 -23.30
C ALA A 223 10.18 -41.32 -24.46
#